data_AF-A0A2E5W188-F1
#
_entry.id   AF-A0A2E5W188-F1
#
_cell.length_a   1.000
_cell.length_b   1.000
_cell.length_c   1.000
_cell.angle_alpha   90.00
_cell.angle_beta   90.00
_cell.angle_gamma   90.00
#
_symmetry.space_group_name_H-M   'P 1'
#
loop_
_entity.id
_entity.type
_entity.pdbx_description
1 polymer ?
#
loop_
_entity_poly.entity_id
_entity_poly.type
_entity_poly.pdbx_seq_one_letter_code
_entity_poly.pdbx_strand_id
1 'polypeptide(L)'
;MLFLWEQFIPFCIKTYKVSNSKIIYSTDNSVNIANDHPIENEVTISEQKVRLHLDRKRGGKVVTIVRGLIHDSDKMLSLTKELKKKCGVGGTYKEKEILIQGNKRDIVKGILIEKGYDVKLSGG
;
A
#
# COMPACT_ATOMS: atom_id res chain seq x y z
N MET A 1 42.40 -11.49 -5.06
CA MET A 1 41.23 -11.39 -5.97
C MET A 1 40.04 -10.99 -5.10
N LEU A 2 39.93 -9.69 -4.83
CA LEU A 2 39.01 -9.10 -3.86
C LEU A 2 37.61 -9.01 -4.48
N PHE A 3 36.67 -9.81 -3.97
CA PHE A 3 35.23 -9.68 -4.23
C PHE A 3 34.66 -8.69 -3.21
N LEU A 4 34.39 -7.48 -3.66
CA LEU A 4 33.74 -6.43 -2.91
C LEU A 4 32.74 -5.74 -3.84
N TRP A 5 31.62 -5.25 -3.26
CA TRP A 5 30.47 -4.53 -3.84
C TRP A 5 29.27 -5.47 -4.10
N GLU A 6 28.29 -5.64 -3.19
CA GLU A 6 27.55 -4.63 -2.41
C GLU A 6 26.90 -3.57 -3.32
N GLN A 7 25.80 -3.95 -3.99
CA GLN A 7 24.89 -3.03 -4.67
C GLN A 7 23.69 -2.74 -3.76
N PHE A 8 23.96 -1.82 -2.82
CA PHE A 8 23.12 -0.68 -2.49
C PHE A 8 21.80 -0.59 -3.30
N ILE A 9 20.67 -0.83 -2.65
CA ILE A 9 19.39 -0.21 -3.05
C ILE A 9 19.22 0.99 -2.11
N PRO A 10 19.42 2.23 -2.56
CA PRO A 10 19.06 3.38 -1.76
C PRO A 10 17.54 3.44 -1.71
N PHE A 11 16.96 2.98 -0.59
CA PHE A 11 15.58 3.27 -0.26
C PHE A 11 15.51 4.77 0.03
N CYS A 12 15.24 5.53 -1.03
CA CYS A 12 15.09 6.97 -1.01
C CYS A 12 14.00 7.33 0.02
N ILE A 13 14.45 7.91 1.13
CA ILE A 13 13.65 8.47 2.21
C ILE A 13 12.92 9.68 1.62
N LYS A 14 11.59 9.59 1.46
CA LYS A 14 10.77 10.76 1.12
C LYS A 14 10.83 11.70 2.33
N THR A 15 11.55 12.80 2.15
CA THR A 15 11.55 13.94 3.07
C THR A 15 10.17 14.59 3.04
N TYR A 16 9.52 14.70 4.20
CA TYR A 16 8.32 15.51 4.35
C TYR A 16 8.71 16.95 4.65
N LYS A 17 8.09 17.87 3.91
CA LYS A 17 8.31 19.30 3.98
C LYS A 17 7.42 19.86 5.10
N VAL A 18 8.02 20.19 6.24
CA VAL A 18 7.37 20.99 7.29
C VAL A 18 7.60 22.46 6.99
N SER A 19 6.52 23.19 6.76
CA SER A 19 6.49 24.65 6.76
C SER A 19 5.07 25.13 7.04
N ASN A 20 4.79 25.66 8.23
CA ASN A 20 4.88 27.11 8.47
C ASN A 20 4.66 27.45 9.96
N SER A 21 5.42 28.42 10.44
CA SER A 21 5.49 28.91 11.80
C SER A 21 4.32 29.79 12.20
N LYS A 22 3.74 29.55 13.38
CA LYS A 22 3.20 30.62 14.23
C LYS A 22 3.65 30.35 15.66
N ILE A 23 4.77 30.96 16.03
CA ILE A 23 5.32 30.89 17.38
C ILE A 23 4.46 31.82 18.25
N ILE A 24 3.60 31.24 19.07
CA ILE A 24 2.84 31.96 20.10
C ILE A 24 3.54 31.66 21.42
N TYR A 25 4.17 32.68 22.01
CA TYR A 25 4.63 32.61 23.39
C TYR A 25 3.46 33.04 24.29
N SER A 26 2.93 32.11 25.06
CA SER A 26 2.00 32.42 26.14
C SER A 26 2.56 31.83 27.43
N THR A 27 3.06 32.71 28.27
CA THR A 27 3.26 32.51 29.70
C THR A 27 1.93 32.07 30.33
N ASP A 28 2.03 31.13 31.27
CA ASP A 28 0.99 30.62 32.18
C ASP A 28 0.03 29.51 31.65
N ASN A 29 0.52 28.28 31.83
CA ASN A 29 -0.11 27.10 32.43
C ASN A 29 -1.64 26.93 32.37
N SER A 30 -2.04 25.75 31.88
CA SER A 30 -3.39 25.15 31.81
C SER A 30 -4.23 25.47 30.56
N VAL A 31 -3.89 24.81 29.46
CA VAL A 31 -4.82 24.59 28.35
C VAL A 31 -5.07 23.09 28.30
N ASN A 32 -6.30 22.68 28.64
CA ASN A 32 -6.81 21.36 28.29
C ASN A 32 -6.81 21.28 26.76
N ILE A 33 -5.76 20.68 26.20
CA ILE A 33 -5.74 20.30 24.80
C ILE A 33 -6.70 19.13 24.69
N ALA A 34 -7.99 19.44 24.52
CA ALA A 34 -8.94 18.52 23.96
C ALA A 34 -8.30 18.02 22.66
N ASN A 35 -7.96 16.73 22.64
CA ASN A 35 -7.38 16.08 21.50
C ASN A 35 -8.38 16.16 20.35
N ASP A 36 -8.29 17.22 19.54
CA ASP A 36 -8.75 17.23 18.17
C ASP A 36 -7.85 16.26 17.40
N HIS A 37 -8.10 14.97 17.61
CA HIS A 37 -7.73 13.96 16.63
C HIS A 37 -8.37 14.43 15.33
N PRO A 38 -7.60 14.70 14.25
CA PRO A 38 -8.21 14.81 12.95
C PRO A 38 -8.98 13.50 12.77
N ILE A 39 -10.28 13.62 12.55
CA ILE A 39 -11.13 12.52 12.13
C ILE A 39 -10.62 12.18 10.72
N GLU A 40 -9.50 11.49 10.65
CA GLU A 40 -9.12 10.70 9.50
C GLU A 40 -10.30 9.76 9.35
N ASN A 41 -11.05 9.89 8.26
CA ASN A 41 -12.11 8.97 7.93
C ASN A 41 -11.47 7.59 7.76
N GLU A 42 -11.32 6.87 8.88
CA GLU A 42 -10.98 5.46 8.96
C GLU A 42 -12.16 4.73 8.32
N VAL A 43 -12.16 4.68 6.98
CA VAL A 43 -12.94 3.66 6.30
C VAL A 43 -12.41 2.35 6.86
N THR A 44 -13.23 1.68 7.66
CA THR A 44 -12.86 0.47 8.35
C THR A 44 -12.39 -0.54 7.30
N ILE A 45 -11.12 -0.91 7.39
CA ILE A 45 -10.45 -1.86 6.48
C ILE A 45 -11.27 -3.16 6.33
N SER A 46 -12.01 -3.51 7.38
CA SER A 46 -12.89 -4.67 7.49
C SER A 46 -14.10 -4.67 6.56
N GLU A 47 -14.57 -3.53 6.06
CA GLU A 47 -15.75 -3.49 5.16
C GLU A 47 -15.38 -3.50 3.68
N GLN A 48 -14.10 -3.35 3.36
CA GLN A 48 -13.63 -3.28 1.98
C GLN A 48 -13.54 -4.67 1.37
N LYS A 49 -14.54 -5.02 0.55
CA LYS A 49 -14.56 -6.27 -0.23
C LYS A 49 -13.56 -6.19 -1.37
N VAL A 50 -12.39 -6.79 -1.17
CA VAL A 50 -11.34 -6.87 -2.18
C VAL A 50 -11.61 -8.05 -3.11
N ARG A 51 -11.55 -7.82 -4.42
CA ARG A 51 -11.72 -8.87 -5.43
C ARG A 51 -10.40 -9.12 -6.15
N LEU A 52 -9.99 -10.38 -6.20
CA LEU A 52 -8.83 -10.84 -6.96
C LEU A 52 -9.27 -11.43 -8.28
N HIS A 53 -8.95 -10.74 -9.38
CA HIS A 53 -9.23 -11.18 -10.74
C HIS A 53 -7.98 -11.79 -11.38
N LEU A 54 -8.18 -12.76 -12.27
CA LEU A 54 -7.13 -13.30 -13.13
C LEU A 54 -7.40 -12.88 -14.57
N ASP A 55 -6.53 -12.04 -15.14
CA ASP A 55 -6.57 -11.66 -16.55
C ASP A 55 -5.56 -12.50 -17.35
N ARG A 56 -6.04 -13.12 -18.44
CA ARG A 56 -5.22 -13.92 -19.36
C ARG A 56 -4.98 -13.10 -20.61
N LYS A 57 -3.78 -12.56 -20.75
CA LYS A 57 -3.34 -11.86 -21.97
C LYS A 57 -2.90 -12.86 -23.03
N ARG A 58 -2.93 -12.41 -24.30
CA ARG A 58 -2.41 -13.18 -25.44
C ARG A 58 -0.96 -13.62 -25.18
N GLY A 59 -0.63 -14.84 -25.58
CA GLY A 59 0.70 -15.43 -25.38
C GLY A 59 0.91 -16.08 -24.01
N GLY A 60 -0.15 -16.57 -23.37
CA GLY A 60 -0.07 -17.35 -22.12
C GLY A 60 0.34 -16.54 -20.89
N LYS A 61 0.46 -15.22 -21.02
CA LYS A 61 0.80 -14.33 -19.91
C LYS A 61 -0.42 -14.11 -19.03
N VAL A 62 -0.28 -14.41 -17.75
CA VAL A 62 -1.33 -14.22 -16.75
C VAL A 62 -0.98 -13.02 -15.86
N VAL A 63 -1.99 -12.22 -15.52
CA VAL A 63 -1.87 -11.06 -14.65
C VAL A 63 -2.94 -11.18 -13.57
N THR A 64 -2.53 -11.09 -12.31
CA THR A 64 -3.43 -10.99 -11.17
C THR A 64 -3.78 -9.52 -10.97
N ILE A 65 -5.08 -9.20 -10.90
CA ILE A 65 -5.59 -7.84 -10.71
C ILE A 65 -6.31 -7.77 -9.37
N VAL A 66 -5.88 -6.86 -8.50
CA VAL A 66 -6.50 -6.60 -7.20
C VAL A 66 -7.38 -5.36 -7.31
N ARG A 67 -8.67 -5.51 -7.00
CA ARG A 67 -9.70 -4.46 -7.08
C ARG A 67 -10.42 -4.30 -5.75
N GLY A 68 -11.01 -3.12 -5.51
CA GLY A 68 -11.82 -2.87 -4.32
C GLY A 68 -11.05 -2.30 -3.12
N LEU A 69 -9.82 -1.83 -3.35
CA LEU A 69 -9.05 -1.07 -2.36
C LEU A 69 -9.34 0.43 -2.52
N ILE A 70 -9.86 1.06 -1.48
CA ILE A 70 -10.14 2.49 -1.46
C ILE A 70 -9.25 3.11 -0.38
N HIS A 71 -8.06 3.55 -0.80
CA HIS A 71 -7.13 4.30 0.03
C HIS A 71 -6.47 5.41 -0.78
N ASP A 72 -5.73 6.28 -0.09
CA ASP A 72 -4.88 7.30 -0.70
C ASP A 72 -3.83 6.69 -1.63
N SER A 73 -3.39 7.48 -2.60
CA SER A 73 -2.37 7.07 -3.57
C SER A 73 -1.07 6.62 -2.90
N ASP A 74 -0.63 7.28 -1.83
CA ASP A 74 0.58 6.91 -1.08
C ASP A 74 0.43 5.56 -0.35
N LYS A 75 -0.73 5.28 0.24
CA LYS A 75 -1.04 3.97 0.85
C LYS A 75 -1.08 2.87 -0.22
N MET A 76 -1.67 3.15 -1.38
CA MET A 76 -1.69 2.23 -2.53
C MET A 76 -0.29 1.90 -3.07
N LEU A 77 0.57 2.91 -3.21
CA LEU A 77 1.96 2.75 -3.61
C LEU A 77 2.73 1.88 -2.61
N SER A 78 2.50 2.08 -1.32
CA SER A 78 3.14 1.31 -0.25
C SER A 78 2.70 -0.16 -0.25
N LEU A 79 1.40 -0.43 -0.35
CA LEU A 79 0.86 -1.79 -0.50
C LEU A 79 1.38 -2.48 -1.77
N THR A 80 1.47 -1.74 -2.88
CA THR A 80 2.03 -2.26 -4.13
C THR A 80 3.50 -2.66 -3.97
N LYS A 81 4.32 -1.87 -3.28
CA LYS A 81 5.72 -2.21 -2.99
C LYS A 81 5.84 -3.45 -2.12
N GLU A 82 4.99 -3.57 -1.11
CA GLU A 82 4.98 -4.73 -0.22
C GLU A 82 4.58 -6.02 -0.94
N LEU A 83 3.52 -5.96 -1.75
CA LEU A 83 3.08 -7.10 -2.57
C LEU A 83 4.16 -7.53 -3.56
N LYS A 84 4.87 -6.59 -4.20
CA LYS A 84 6.02 -6.88 -5.06
C LYS A 84 7.15 -7.59 -4.30
N LYS A 85 7.51 -7.09 -3.11
CA LYS A 85 8.58 -7.66 -2.27
C LYS A 85 8.25 -9.10 -1.85
N LYS A 86 7.00 -9.36 -1.45
CA LYS A 86 6.57 -10.69 -1.01
C LYS A 86 6.41 -11.67 -2.17
N CYS A 87 5.90 -11.22 -3.32
CA CYS A 87 5.66 -12.09 -4.46
C CYS A 87 6.89 -12.28 -5.36
N GLY A 88 7.93 -11.44 -5.23
CA GLY A 88 9.14 -11.49 -6.05
C GLY A 88 8.89 -11.21 -7.53
N VAL A 89 7.79 -10.55 -7.86
CA VAL A 89 7.34 -10.29 -9.24
C VAL A 89 7.16 -8.80 -9.49
N GLY A 90 7.24 -8.43 -10.75
CA GLY A 90 6.86 -7.11 -11.22
C GLY A 90 5.36 -6.84 -11.03
N GLY A 91 5.03 -5.56 -10.92
CA GLY A 91 3.65 -5.10 -10.83
C GLY A 91 3.54 -3.59 -11.02
N THR A 92 2.33 -3.09 -11.14
CA THR A 92 2.07 -1.65 -11.24
C THR A 92 0.73 -1.31 -10.59
N TYR A 93 0.62 -0.11 -10.09
CA TYR A 93 -0.65 0.44 -9.62
C TYR A 93 -1.21 1.34 -10.73
N LYS A 94 -2.39 1.02 -11.24
CA LYS A 94 -3.05 1.76 -12.32
C LYS A 94 -4.55 1.82 -12.04
N GLU A 95 -5.18 2.98 -12.25
CA GLU A 95 -6.64 3.11 -12.19
C GLU A 95 -7.28 2.60 -10.87
N LYS A 96 -6.60 2.79 -9.73
CA LYS A 96 -7.03 2.26 -8.42
C LYS A 96 -7.03 0.73 -8.30
N GLU A 97 -6.31 0.06 -9.19
CA GLU A 97 -6.12 -1.38 -9.18
C GLU A 97 -4.63 -1.71 -9.09
N ILE A 98 -4.30 -2.81 -8.41
CA ILE A 98 -2.92 -3.32 -8.36
C ILE A 98 -2.82 -4.48 -9.34
N LEU A 99 -1.92 -4.33 -10.32
CA LEU A 99 -1.64 -5.36 -11.32
C LEU A 99 -0.34 -6.07 -10.95
N ILE A 100 -0.39 -7.38 -10.83
CA ILE A 100 0.73 -8.25 -10.46
C ILE A 100 0.94 -9.28 -11.57
N GLN A 101 2.18 -9.44 -12.03
CA GLN A 101 2.50 -10.44 -13.04
C GLN A 101 2.47 -11.86 -12.46
N GLY A 102 1.93 -12.81 -13.22
CA GLY A 102 1.82 -14.20 -12.80
C GLY A 102 0.50 -14.53 -12.11
N ASN A 103 0.29 -15.83 -11.87
CA ASN A 103 -0.80 -16.34 -11.05
C ASN A 103 -0.29 -16.48 -9.61
N LYS A 104 -0.48 -15.44 -8.81
CA LYS A 104 -0.03 -15.39 -7.41
C LYS A 104 -1.20 -15.14 -6.45
N ARG A 105 -2.40 -15.59 -6.83
CA ARG A 105 -3.64 -15.37 -6.08
C ARG A 105 -3.56 -15.83 -4.62
N ASP A 106 -2.92 -16.96 -4.36
CA ASP A 106 -2.85 -17.55 -3.02
C ASP A 106 -2.00 -16.72 -2.07
N ILE A 107 -0.83 -16.27 -2.55
CA ILE A 107 0.09 -15.41 -1.80
C ILE A 107 -0.54 -14.04 -1.55
N VAL A 108 -1.13 -13.43 -2.60
CA VAL A 108 -1.77 -12.11 -2.49
C VAL A 108 -2.96 -12.16 -1.55
N LYS A 109 -3.78 -13.22 -1.62
CA LYS A 109 -4.89 -13.45 -0.70
C LYS A 109 -4.40 -13.54 0.76
N GLY A 110 -3.35 -14.31 1.02
CA GLY A 110 -2.77 -14.44 2.37
C GLY A 110 -2.36 -13.09 2.96
N ILE A 111 -1.60 -12.30 2.20
CA ILE A 111 -1.12 -10.98 2.65
C ILE A 111 -2.28 -10.01 2.94
N LEU A 112 -3.31 -10.03 2.09
CA LEU A 112 -4.48 -9.17 2.27
C LEU A 112 -5.33 -9.60 3.48
N ILE A 113 -5.46 -10.91 3.73
CA ILE A 113 -6.14 -11.42 4.93
C ILE A 113 -5.35 -11.08 6.19
N GLU A 114 -4.03 -11.22 6.18
CA GLU A 114 -3.15 -10.83 7.31
C GLU A 114 -3.31 -9.34 7.67
N LYS A 115 -3.63 -8.50 6.68
CA LYS A 115 -3.88 -7.07 6.87
C LYS A 115 -5.33 -6.74 7.25
N GLY A 116 -6.21 -7.73 7.33
CA GLY A 116 -7.61 -7.56 7.74
C GLY A 116 -8.60 -7.23 6.62
N TYR A 117 -8.21 -7.40 5.34
CA TYR A 117 -9.15 -7.22 4.22
C TYR A 117 -9.98 -8.49 3.96
N ASP A 118 -11.27 -8.34 3.62
CA ASP A 118 -12.09 -9.44 3.12
C ASP A 118 -11.83 -9.66 1.62
N VAL A 119 -11.14 -10.76 1.30
CA VAL A 119 -10.70 -11.07 -0.07
C VAL A 119 -11.55 -12.17 -0.69
N LYS A 120 -12.18 -11.84 -1.81
CA LYS A 120 -12.91 -12.79 -2.65
C LYS A 120 -12.15 -13.04 -3.94
N LEU A 121 -11.96 -14.32 -4.26
CA LEU A 121 -11.44 -14.74 -5.56
C LEU A 121 -12.55 -14.54 -6.61
N SER A 122 -12.19 -13.92 -7.73
CA SER A 122 -13.10 -13.57 -8.82
C SER A 122 -12.54 -14.13 -10.13
N GLY A 123 -13.34 -14.90 -10.86
CA GLY A 123 -12.95 -15.57 -12.10
C GLY A 123 -13.09 -17.10 -11.99
N GLY A 124 -13.97 -17.64 -12.82
CA GLY A 124 -14.08 -19.06 -13.16
C GLY A 124 -13.52 -19.31 -14.55
#